data_AF-A0A3C0G943-F1
#
_entry.id   AF-A0A3C0G943-F1
#
_cell.length_a   1.000
_cell.length_b   1.000
_cell.length_c   1.000
_cell.angle_alpha   90.00
_cell.angle_beta   90.00
_cell.angle_gamma   90.00
#
_symmetry.space_group_name_H-M   'P 1'
#
loop_
_entity.id
_entity.type
_entity.pdbx_description
1 polymer ?
#
loop_
_entity_poly.entity_id
_entity_poly.type
_entity_poly.pdbx_seq_one_letter_code
_entity_poly.pdbx_strand_id
1 'polypeptide(L)'
;SHEVLAYFYVSDLLDVILERIENELAQITAMLNNSEAEHGLMGLAYNPDAVDTSQAFRKIEQYNSYSHAFMKLRFLLGPVEFANPNGDGDSIFVNLGDIPISLKYFLEWLTSTMLDKDDSFFSLTNFMNQFFNNFISQFLNNDRCFDYSVRQRVRMYQSTVTGARRPGDDPVDLKDPITSLFMSKKTSRANIDQFESHFPLIKSYGSVTNSRRNMIPQSDEFNFMIYYVGRTIPTERMRGNKRNDEREGIFHYQIGRDSGLVKNIKLSKTQTPGLQEVRFEQEGYDGLQQLRVVYDAEISSYANINTFPGCYIFIEPKGYAPRTSLELTKYGIGGYYMIVKSEHLFAPGKADSIIHAKWVNQIDDPNQQITYVPATTSTEPTDTTNPRCGIYVQRSAAAAEEASGLDIVRESLSDSD
;
A
#
# COMPACT_ATOMS: atom_id res chain seq x y z
N SER A 1 39.67 -1.84 1.39
CA SER A 1 38.88 -3.03 1.03
C SER A 1 37.51 -2.56 0.59
N HIS A 2 37.09 -2.86 -0.64
CA HIS A 2 35.71 -2.63 -1.06
C HIS A 2 34.83 -3.67 -0.36
N GLU A 3 34.11 -3.26 0.68
CA GLU A 3 33.04 -4.09 1.25
C GLU A 3 31.92 -4.15 0.22
N VAL A 4 31.79 -5.30 -0.45
CA VAL A 4 30.67 -5.59 -1.34
C VAL A 4 29.47 -5.90 -0.46
N LEU A 5 28.45 -5.03 -0.51
CA LEU A 5 27.18 -5.27 0.17
C LEU A 5 26.31 -6.14 -0.73
N ALA A 6 26.09 -7.39 -0.36
CA ALA A 6 25.12 -8.25 -1.03
C ALA A 6 23.69 -7.78 -0.70
N TYR A 7 22.89 -7.52 -1.72
CA TYR A 7 21.49 -7.13 -1.59
C TYR A 7 20.63 -7.87 -2.63
N PHE A 8 19.32 -7.87 -2.41
CA PHE A 8 18.32 -8.36 -3.36
C PHE A 8 17.11 -7.42 -3.36
N TYR A 9 16.33 -7.42 -4.43
CA TYR A 9 15.07 -6.67 -4.49
C TYR A 9 13.92 -7.48 -3.89
N VAL A 10 12.97 -6.79 -3.25
CA VAL A 10 11.76 -7.42 -2.68
C VAL A 10 11.06 -8.31 -3.71
N SER A 11 10.89 -7.85 -4.95
CA SER A 11 10.23 -8.65 -5.99
C SER A 11 10.95 -9.97 -6.25
N ASP A 12 12.28 -9.94 -6.32
CA ASP A 12 13.08 -11.11 -6.67
C ASP A 12 12.96 -12.19 -5.58
N LEU A 13 12.91 -11.77 -4.30
CA LEU A 13 12.66 -12.69 -3.19
C LEU A 13 11.29 -13.36 -3.32
N LEU A 14 10.26 -12.58 -3.66
CA LEU A 14 8.90 -13.13 -3.81
C LEU A 14 8.82 -14.08 -4.99
N ASP A 15 9.40 -13.72 -6.13
CA ASP A 15 9.40 -14.55 -7.33
C ASP A 15 10.08 -15.90 -7.04
N VAL A 16 11.23 -15.90 -6.37
CA VAL A 16 11.92 -17.13 -5.96
C VAL A 16 11.07 -17.97 -5.00
N ILE A 17 10.42 -17.36 -4.02
CA ILE A 17 9.56 -18.10 -3.08
C ILE A 17 8.37 -18.73 -3.82
N LEU A 18 7.70 -17.97 -4.68
CA LEU A 18 6.54 -18.44 -5.42
C LEU A 18 6.89 -19.53 -6.44
N GLU A 19 7.99 -19.35 -7.18
CA GLU A 19 8.50 -20.35 -8.12
C GLU A 19 8.87 -21.66 -7.42
N ARG A 20 9.49 -21.58 -6.23
CA ARG A 20 9.80 -22.79 -5.45
C ARG A 20 8.54 -23.50 -4.97
N ILE A 21 7.54 -22.76 -4.48
CA ILE A 21 6.26 -23.36 -4.06
C ILE A 21 5.54 -24.01 -5.25
N GLU A 22 5.53 -23.36 -6.42
CA GLU A 22 4.92 -23.91 -7.63
C GLU A 22 5.58 -25.24 -8.03
N ASN A 23 6.91 -25.26 -8.09
CA ASN A 23 7.69 -26.45 -8.46
C ASN A 23 7.44 -27.61 -7.48
N GLU A 24 7.43 -27.35 -6.17
CA GLU A 24 7.14 -28.36 -5.16
C GLU A 24 5.71 -28.91 -5.28
N LEU A 25 4.72 -28.04 -5.47
CA LEU A 25 3.33 -28.46 -5.68
C LEU A 25 3.18 -29.31 -6.95
N ALA A 26 3.85 -28.94 -8.04
CA ALA A 26 3.83 -29.70 -9.29
C ALA A 26 4.53 -31.07 -9.16
N GLN A 27 5.64 -31.15 -8.42
CA GLN A 27 6.33 -32.40 -8.16
C GLN A 27 5.49 -33.34 -7.29
N ILE A 28 4.88 -32.83 -6.23
CA ILE A 28 4.04 -33.62 -5.33
C ILE A 28 2.84 -34.20 -6.09
N THR A 29 2.14 -33.39 -6.89
CA THR A 29 1.00 -33.88 -7.67
C THR A 29 1.42 -34.90 -8.73
N ALA A 30 2.57 -34.69 -9.39
CA ALA A 30 3.11 -35.67 -10.35
C ALA A 30 3.46 -37.02 -9.68
N MET A 31 4.13 -36.99 -8.52
CA MET A 31 4.45 -38.21 -7.75
C MET A 31 3.19 -38.96 -7.31
N LEU A 32 2.18 -38.22 -6.83
CA LEU A 32 0.92 -38.80 -6.38
C LEU A 32 0.13 -39.43 -7.54
N ASN A 33 0.02 -38.74 -8.68
CA ASN A 33 -0.67 -39.27 -9.86
C ASN A 33 0.07 -40.48 -10.46
N ASN A 34 1.42 -40.48 -10.44
CA ASN A 34 2.21 -41.63 -10.88
C ASN A 34 2.05 -42.83 -9.92
N SER A 35 1.86 -42.59 -8.62
CA SER A 35 1.57 -43.66 -7.66
C SER A 35 0.18 -44.28 -7.83
N GLU A 36 -0.79 -43.57 -8.42
CA GLU A 36 -2.06 -44.14 -8.88
C GLU A 36 -1.89 -44.99 -10.16
N ALA A 37 -0.95 -44.62 -11.03
CA ALA A 37 -0.60 -45.39 -12.23
C ALA A 37 0.24 -46.65 -11.92
N GLU A 38 1.07 -46.60 -10.87
CA GLU A 38 1.85 -47.72 -10.35
C GLU A 38 1.11 -48.48 -9.23
N HIS A 39 -0.11 -48.97 -9.53
CA HIS A 39 -0.61 -50.19 -8.88
C HIS A 39 0.19 -51.46 -9.28
N GLY A 40 1.45 -51.27 -9.65
CA GLY A 40 2.50 -52.25 -9.69
C GLY A 40 3.84 -51.52 -9.66
N LEU A 41 4.61 -51.77 -8.58
CA LEU A 41 6.08 -51.74 -8.56
C LEU A 41 6.80 -50.48 -8.00
N MET A 42 6.82 -50.30 -6.68
CA MET A 42 8.08 -49.96 -5.99
C MET A 42 8.16 -50.60 -4.60
N GLY A 43 9.25 -51.33 -4.35
CA GLY A 43 9.49 -52.20 -3.20
C GLY A 43 9.79 -51.49 -1.88
N LEU A 44 8.93 -50.56 -1.48
CA LEU A 44 8.69 -50.31 -0.06
C LEU A 44 7.57 -51.27 0.35
N ALA A 45 7.72 -51.92 1.50
CA ALA A 45 6.70 -52.83 2.03
C ALA A 45 5.38 -52.08 2.22
N TYR A 46 4.56 -52.05 1.18
CA TYR A 46 3.19 -51.56 1.21
C TYR A 46 2.41 -52.50 2.11
N ASN A 47 2.15 -52.05 3.34
CA ASN A 47 1.25 -52.76 4.23
C ASN A 47 -0.17 -52.28 3.91
N PRO A 48 -0.99 -53.07 3.19
CA PRO A 48 -2.34 -52.68 2.79
C PRO A 48 -3.26 -52.39 3.99
N ASP A 49 -2.87 -52.81 5.20
CA ASP A 49 -3.63 -52.59 6.44
C ASP A 49 -3.24 -51.28 7.17
N ALA A 50 -2.21 -50.56 6.73
CA ALA A 50 -1.65 -49.40 7.45
C ALA A 50 -2.09 -48.03 6.91
N VAL A 51 -2.60 -47.96 5.68
CA VAL A 51 -3.01 -46.70 5.04
C VAL A 51 -4.38 -46.89 4.41
N ASP A 52 -5.38 -46.21 4.97
CA ASP A 52 -6.73 -46.13 4.42
C ASP A 52 -6.68 -45.50 3.02
N THR A 53 -6.95 -46.31 1.99
CA THR A 53 -6.93 -45.88 0.58
C THR A 53 -7.82 -44.66 0.34
N SER A 54 -8.93 -44.54 1.07
CA SER A 54 -9.81 -43.37 0.97
C SER A 54 -9.16 -42.09 1.49
N GLN A 55 -8.26 -42.17 2.48
CA GLN A 55 -7.50 -41.02 2.98
C GLN A 55 -6.39 -40.62 2.02
N ALA A 56 -5.76 -41.58 1.35
CA ALA A 56 -4.78 -41.31 0.30
C ALA A 56 -5.44 -40.54 -0.86
N PHE A 57 -6.55 -41.03 -1.42
CA PHE A 57 -7.29 -40.35 -2.49
C PHE A 57 -7.73 -38.94 -2.10
N ARG A 58 -8.25 -38.74 -0.88
CA ARG A 58 -8.62 -37.41 -0.38
C ARG A 58 -7.43 -36.44 -0.32
N LYS A 59 -6.25 -36.91 0.09
CA LYS A 59 -5.04 -36.09 0.10
C LYS A 59 -4.59 -35.71 -1.31
N ILE A 60 -4.67 -36.64 -2.27
CA ILE A 60 -4.34 -36.36 -3.68
C ILE A 60 -5.25 -35.27 -4.24
N GLU A 61 -6.56 -35.41 -4.05
CA GLU A 61 -7.55 -34.41 -4.46
C GLU A 61 -7.28 -33.05 -3.79
N GLN A 62 -6.93 -33.06 -2.51
CA GLN A 62 -6.57 -31.86 -1.75
C GLN A 62 -5.33 -31.15 -2.32
N TYR A 63 -4.26 -31.88 -2.65
CA TYR A 63 -3.05 -31.30 -3.23
C TYR A 63 -3.29 -30.77 -4.66
N ASN A 64 -4.09 -31.47 -5.46
CA ASN A 64 -4.51 -30.98 -6.78
C ASN A 64 -5.31 -29.68 -6.66
N SER A 65 -6.24 -29.60 -5.70
CA SER A 65 -6.99 -28.38 -5.40
C SER A 65 -6.07 -27.23 -4.96
N TYR A 66 -5.06 -27.51 -4.11
CA TYR A 66 -4.08 -26.51 -3.70
C TYR A 66 -3.21 -26.01 -4.84
N SER A 67 -2.76 -26.89 -5.73
CA SER A 67 -2.02 -26.50 -6.94
C SER A 67 -2.85 -25.56 -7.82
N HIS A 68 -4.12 -25.91 -8.09
CA HIS A 68 -5.02 -25.05 -8.86
C HIS A 68 -5.33 -23.71 -8.18
N ALA A 69 -5.51 -23.70 -6.86
CA ALA A 69 -5.73 -22.47 -6.10
C ALA A 69 -4.49 -21.57 -6.08
N PHE A 70 -3.29 -22.16 -5.97
CA PHE A 70 -2.02 -21.43 -5.98
C PHE A 70 -1.78 -20.72 -7.33
N MET A 71 -2.09 -21.38 -8.45
CA MET A 71 -2.01 -20.75 -9.78
C MET A 71 -2.93 -19.53 -9.95
N LYS A 72 -3.93 -19.37 -9.08
CA LYS A 72 -4.91 -18.27 -9.08
C LYS A 72 -4.65 -17.21 -8.01
N LEU A 73 -3.57 -17.35 -7.23
CA LEU A 73 -3.13 -16.38 -6.24
C LEU A 73 -2.15 -15.38 -6.88
N ARG A 74 -2.34 -14.08 -6.62
CA ARG A 74 -1.46 -13.02 -7.11
C ARG A 74 -1.08 -12.09 -5.97
N PHE A 75 0.20 -11.72 -5.90
CA PHE A 75 0.69 -10.69 -5.01
C PHE A 75 0.89 -9.40 -5.79
N LEU A 76 0.24 -8.31 -5.37
CA LEU A 76 0.39 -6.99 -5.99
C LEU A 76 1.12 -6.06 -5.03
N LEU A 77 2.22 -5.50 -5.51
CA LEU A 77 3.04 -4.56 -4.76
C LEU A 77 2.75 -3.13 -5.23
N GLY A 78 2.26 -2.32 -4.30
CA GLY A 78 1.90 -0.92 -4.51
C GLY A 78 3.11 0.01 -4.46
N PRO A 79 2.87 1.31 -4.68
CA PRO A 79 3.91 2.33 -4.64
C PRO A 79 4.30 2.68 -3.19
N VAL A 80 5.55 3.08 -3.03
CA VAL A 80 6.12 3.80 -1.89
C VAL A 80 6.61 5.17 -2.38
N GLU A 81 6.36 6.19 -1.58
CA GLU A 81 6.85 7.55 -1.82
C GLU A 81 8.18 7.74 -1.10
N PHE A 82 9.14 8.42 -1.69
CA PHE A 82 10.34 8.88 -1.00
C PHE A 82 10.50 10.37 -1.23
N ALA A 83 10.53 11.14 -0.14
CA ALA A 83 10.86 12.56 -0.20
C ALA A 83 12.35 12.73 -0.53
N ASN A 84 12.67 13.59 -1.51
CA ASN A 84 14.04 13.94 -1.82
C ASN A 84 14.58 14.87 -0.71
N PRO A 85 15.66 14.49 0.00
CA PRO A 85 16.22 15.31 1.06
C PRO A 85 16.93 16.58 0.56
N ASN A 86 17.39 16.57 -0.69
CA ASN A 86 18.20 17.66 -1.26
C ASN A 86 17.38 18.59 -2.17
N GLY A 87 16.11 18.27 -2.40
CA GLY A 87 15.20 19.01 -3.27
C GLY A 87 14.12 19.76 -2.49
N ASP A 88 13.51 20.73 -3.16
CA ASP A 88 12.47 21.64 -2.66
C ASP A 88 11.10 20.93 -2.45
N GLY A 89 11.10 19.78 -1.76
CA GLY A 89 9.90 18.96 -1.50
C GLY A 89 9.51 17.98 -2.62
N ASP A 90 10.35 17.75 -3.62
CA ASP A 90 10.05 16.78 -4.67
C ASP A 90 10.07 15.34 -4.13
N SER A 91 9.00 14.59 -4.35
CA SER A 91 8.88 13.19 -3.98
C SER A 91 8.91 12.28 -5.21
N ILE A 92 9.56 11.12 -5.07
CA ILE A 92 9.57 10.07 -6.09
C ILE A 92 8.69 8.90 -5.66
N PHE A 93 7.99 8.30 -6.63
CA PHE A 93 7.23 7.08 -6.41
C PHE A 93 8.00 5.89 -6.97
N VAL A 94 8.23 4.90 -6.13
CA VAL A 94 8.93 3.65 -6.46
C VAL A 94 8.01 2.48 -6.10
N ASN A 95 8.10 1.35 -6.80
CA ASN A 95 7.33 0.17 -6.41
C ASN A 95 7.92 -0.46 -5.14
N LEU A 96 7.09 -0.99 -4.23
CA LEU A 96 7.55 -1.74 -3.07
C LEU A 96 8.47 -2.92 -3.43
N GLY A 97 8.27 -3.52 -4.62
CA GLY A 97 9.10 -4.59 -5.16
C GLY A 97 10.54 -4.16 -5.46
N ASP A 98 10.76 -2.88 -5.72
CA ASP A 98 12.07 -2.34 -6.12
C ASP A 98 12.89 -1.84 -4.91
N ILE A 99 12.44 -2.14 -3.68
CA ILE A 99 13.18 -1.83 -2.46
C ILE A 99 14.37 -2.80 -2.34
N PRO A 100 15.62 -2.30 -2.29
CA PRO A 100 16.79 -3.14 -2.07
C PRO A 100 16.95 -3.48 -0.58
N ILE A 101 17.17 -4.76 -0.28
CA ILE A 101 17.36 -5.26 1.08
C ILE A 101 18.72 -5.94 1.19
N SER A 102 19.48 -5.57 2.23
CA SER A 102 20.73 -6.26 2.56
C SER A 102 20.46 -7.72 2.93
N LEU A 103 21.18 -8.64 2.28
CA LEU A 103 21.07 -10.08 2.54
C LEU A 103 21.34 -10.41 4.00
N LYS A 104 22.36 -9.75 4.59
CA LYS A 104 22.70 -9.94 6.00
C LYS A 104 21.56 -9.55 6.92
N TYR A 105 20.95 -8.38 6.68
CA TYR A 105 19.85 -7.87 7.50
C TYR A 105 18.61 -8.77 7.40
N PHE A 106 18.32 -9.27 6.21
CA PHE A 106 17.24 -10.24 6.01
C PHE A 106 17.47 -11.56 6.74
N LEU A 107 18.69 -12.13 6.67
CA LEU A 107 19.01 -13.40 7.33
C LEU A 107 18.94 -13.29 8.87
N GLU A 108 19.41 -12.17 9.44
CA GLU A 108 19.28 -11.89 10.86
C GLU A 108 17.80 -11.86 11.29
N TRP A 109 16.97 -11.14 10.54
CA TRP A 109 15.53 -11.07 10.80
C TRP A 109 14.81 -12.43 10.63
N LEU A 110 15.16 -13.19 9.59
CA LEU A 110 14.54 -14.49 9.32
C LEU A 110 14.87 -15.47 10.45
N THR A 111 16.12 -15.48 10.90
CA THR A 111 16.58 -16.34 12.00
C THR A 111 15.87 -15.99 13.30
N SER A 112 15.76 -14.72 13.66
CA SER A 112 15.04 -14.33 14.87
C SER A 112 13.55 -14.70 14.79
N THR A 113 12.92 -14.44 13.64
CA THR A 113 11.50 -14.72 13.43
C THR A 113 11.17 -16.21 13.47
N MET A 114 12.07 -17.07 12.98
CA MET A 114 11.90 -18.52 13.06
C MET A 114 12.20 -19.07 14.46
N LEU A 115 13.18 -18.51 15.19
CA LEU A 115 13.50 -18.94 16.55
C LEU A 115 12.43 -18.52 17.56
N ASP A 116 11.80 -17.36 17.34
CA ASP A 116 10.73 -16.85 18.21
C ASP A 116 9.42 -17.64 18.06
N LYS A 117 9.30 -18.46 17.01
CA LYS A 117 8.15 -19.31 16.75
C LYS A 117 8.53 -20.77 16.95
N ASP A 118 7.98 -21.38 18.00
CA ASP A 118 7.96 -22.85 18.16
C ASP A 118 7.06 -23.56 17.12
N ASP A 119 6.73 -22.89 16.00
CA ASP A 119 5.85 -23.42 14.96
C ASP A 119 6.66 -24.23 13.93
N SER A 120 6.27 -25.48 13.72
CA SER A 120 6.83 -26.34 12.67
C SER A 120 6.41 -25.95 11.25
N PHE A 121 5.49 -24.98 11.10
CA PHE A 121 4.94 -24.57 9.82
C PHE A 121 4.83 -23.05 9.72
N PHE A 122 5.48 -22.47 8.71
CA PHE A 122 5.39 -21.04 8.40
C PHE A 122 4.66 -20.84 7.07
N SER A 123 3.37 -20.48 7.15
CA SER A 123 2.57 -20.26 5.94
C SER A 123 3.05 -19.04 5.15
N LEU A 124 2.90 -19.09 3.82
CA LEU A 124 3.25 -17.98 2.93
C LEU A 124 2.55 -16.69 3.36
N THR A 125 1.27 -16.72 3.69
CA THR A 125 0.53 -15.53 4.14
C THR A 125 1.12 -14.95 5.44
N ASN A 126 1.50 -15.79 6.40
CA ASN A 126 2.11 -15.33 7.64
C ASN A 126 3.49 -14.72 7.38
N PHE A 127 4.30 -15.37 6.53
CA PHE A 127 5.58 -14.83 6.09
C PHE A 127 5.43 -13.45 5.45
N MET A 128 4.54 -13.33 4.46
CA MET A 128 4.30 -12.08 3.74
C MET A 128 3.82 -10.96 4.67
N ASN A 129 2.89 -11.28 5.58
CA ASN A 129 2.40 -10.32 6.56
C ASN A 129 3.50 -9.81 7.49
N GLN A 130 4.36 -10.69 8.00
CA GLN A 130 5.45 -10.29 8.88
C GLN A 130 6.57 -9.57 8.12
N PHE A 131 6.85 -10.02 6.90
CA PHE A 131 7.84 -9.40 6.04
C PHE A 131 7.43 -7.95 5.73
N PHE A 132 6.22 -7.69 5.21
CA PHE A 132 5.82 -6.32 4.89
C PHE A 132 5.50 -5.48 6.12
N ASN A 133 4.64 -5.96 7.03
CA ASN A 133 4.14 -5.12 8.12
C ASN A 133 5.16 -4.89 9.25
N ASN A 134 6.11 -5.82 9.45
CA ASN A 134 7.14 -5.68 10.47
C ASN A 134 8.49 -5.33 9.84
N PHE A 135 9.04 -6.19 8.99
CA PHE A 135 10.41 -6.01 8.48
C PHE A 135 10.55 -4.80 7.55
N ILE A 136 9.78 -4.73 6.46
CA ILE A 136 9.84 -3.60 5.52
C ILE A 136 9.39 -2.30 6.20
N SER A 137 8.33 -2.36 7.01
CA SER A 137 7.87 -1.21 7.77
C SER A 137 8.96 -0.66 8.71
N GLN A 138 9.68 -1.52 9.43
CA GLN A 138 10.80 -1.09 10.29
C GLN A 138 11.98 -0.59 9.46
N PHE A 139 12.29 -1.26 8.35
CA PHE A 139 13.34 -0.85 7.43
C PHE A 139 13.11 0.56 6.89
N LEU A 140 11.90 0.88 6.44
CA LEU A 140 11.55 2.19 5.89
C LEU A 140 11.40 3.30 6.95
N ASN A 141 11.09 2.94 8.20
CA ASN A 141 10.93 3.90 9.30
C ASN A 141 12.20 4.06 10.17
N ASN A 142 13.35 3.58 9.70
CA ASN A 142 14.58 3.62 10.47
C ASN A 142 15.45 4.82 10.07
N ASP A 143 15.56 5.79 10.97
CA ASP A 143 16.31 7.03 10.74
C ASP A 143 17.83 6.88 10.97
N ARG A 144 18.31 5.69 11.39
CA ARG A 144 19.71 5.47 11.81
C ARG A 144 20.76 5.69 10.70
N CYS A 145 20.34 5.76 9.43
CA CYS A 145 21.25 5.86 8.29
C CYS A 145 21.24 7.23 7.60
N PHE A 146 20.36 8.14 8.01
CA PHE A 146 20.22 9.44 7.36
C PHE A 146 20.64 10.54 8.32
N ASP A 147 21.57 11.40 7.88
CA ASP A 147 22.03 12.59 8.63
C ASP A 147 20.98 13.72 8.61
N TYR A 148 19.74 13.35 8.22
CA TYR A 148 18.60 14.23 8.09
C TYR A 148 17.34 13.60 8.67
N SER A 149 16.51 14.41 9.32
CA SER A 149 15.26 13.95 9.90
C SER A 149 14.26 13.64 8.79
N VAL A 150 14.20 12.39 8.35
CA VAL A 150 13.14 11.90 7.47
C VAL A 150 11.87 11.80 8.31
N ARG A 151 11.03 12.84 8.30
CA ARG A 151 9.74 12.83 9.01
C ARG A 151 8.70 11.88 8.39
N GLN A 152 9.08 11.09 7.38
CA GLN A 152 8.15 10.26 6.63
C GLN A 152 7.91 8.92 7.34
N ARG A 153 6.91 8.90 8.23
CA ARG A 153 6.44 7.66 8.84
C ARG A 153 5.59 6.86 7.85
N VAL A 154 6.17 5.80 7.30
CA VAL A 154 5.51 4.85 6.41
C VAL A 154 4.60 3.92 7.21
N ARG A 155 3.33 3.80 6.79
CA ARG A 155 2.40 2.78 7.30
C ARG A 155 2.06 1.80 6.20
N MET A 156 2.30 0.52 6.44
CA MET A 156 1.93 -0.55 5.52
C MET A 156 0.46 -0.91 5.67
N TYR A 157 -0.20 -1.11 4.54
CA TYR A 157 -1.55 -1.62 4.46
C TYR A 157 -1.57 -2.87 3.57
N GLN A 158 -2.52 -3.75 3.88
CA GLN A 158 -2.79 -4.95 3.14
C GLN A 158 -4.27 -4.99 2.76
N SER A 159 -4.57 -5.47 1.56
CA SER A 159 -5.94 -5.71 1.10
C SER A 159 -6.02 -7.02 0.34
N THR A 160 -7.11 -7.74 0.53
CA THR A 160 -7.42 -8.96 -0.22
C THR A 160 -8.60 -8.68 -1.13
N VAL A 161 -8.42 -8.87 -2.43
CA VAL A 161 -9.46 -8.65 -3.43
C VAL A 161 -9.63 -9.92 -4.25
N THR A 162 -10.87 -10.35 -4.41
CA THR A 162 -11.22 -11.46 -5.30
C THR A 162 -11.77 -10.89 -6.61
N GLY A 163 -11.22 -11.35 -7.73
CA GLY A 163 -11.59 -10.90 -9.07
C GLY A 163 -12.02 -12.06 -9.96
N ALA A 164 -12.85 -11.76 -10.96
CA ALA A 164 -13.23 -12.68 -12.01
C ALA A 164 -12.39 -12.46 -13.27
N ARG A 165 -12.15 -13.55 -14.00
CA ARG A 165 -11.63 -13.53 -15.37
C ARG A 165 -12.52 -12.68 -16.31
N ARG A 166 -11.93 -12.08 -17.35
CA ARG A 166 -12.68 -11.34 -18.37
C ARG A 166 -13.23 -12.31 -19.43
N PRO A 167 -14.49 -12.15 -19.87
CA PRO A 167 -15.07 -12.99 -20.90
C PRO A 167 -14.40 -12.70 -22.25
N GLY A 168 -13.85 -13.76 -22.89
CA GLY A 168 -13.14 -13.67 -24.17
C GLY A 168 -11.69 -14.17 -24.12
N ASP A 169 -11.13 -14.35 -22.93
CA ASP A 169 -9.83 -15.00 -22.78
C ASP A 169 -9.99 -16.53 -23.01
N ASP A 170 -9.02 -17.14 -23.68
CA ASP A 170 -9.03 -18.53 -24.15
C ASP A 170 -9.09 -19.54 -22.97
N PRO A 171 -10.06 -20.47 -22.85
CA PRO A 171 -10.25 -21.30 -21.65
C PRO A 171 -9.01 -22.01 -21.11
N VAL A 172 -8.04 -22.29 -22.00
CA VAL A 172 -6.76 -22.94 -21.70
C VAL A 172 -5.76 -22.01 -20.99
N ASP A 173 -5.85 -20.70 -21.22
CA ASP A 173 -4.91 -19.71 -20.67
C ASP A 173 -5.44 -19.20 -19.31
N LEU A 174 -4.93 -19.73 -18.19
CA LEU A 174 -5.29 -19.36 -16.81
C LEU A 174 -4.75 -17.97 -16.42
N LYS A 175 -4.92 -16.96 -17.28
CA LYS A 175 -4.41 -15.62 -17.06
C LYS A 175 -5.50 -14.70 -16.52
N ASP A 176 -5.17 -13.98 -15.46
CA ASP A 176 -6.01 -12.93 -14.91
C ASP A 176 -5.85 -11.62 -15.71
N PRO A 177 -6.80 -10.66 -15.60
CA PRO A 177 -6.77 -9.43 -16.38
C PRO A 177 -5.52 -8.57 -16.15
N ILE A 178 -4.90 -8.64 -14.97
CA ILE A 178 -3.67 -7.90 -14.68
C ILE A 178 -2.51 -8.60 -15.37
N THR A 179 -2.34 -9.92 -15.17
CA THR A 179 -1.27 -10.66 -15.84
C THR A 179 -1.33 -10.53 -17.36
N SER A 180 -2.50 -10.68 -17.97
CA SER A 180 -2.67 -10.50 -19.42
C SER A 180 -2.25 -9.10 -19.89
N LEU A 181 -2.51 -8.07 -19.07
CA LEU A 181 -2.15 -6.69 -19.37
C LEU A 181 -0.63 -6.47 -19.30
N PHE A 182 0.01 -6.94 -18.24
CA PHE A 182 1.46 -6.83 -18.06
C PHE A 182 2.22 -7.61 -19.14
N MET A 183 1.73 -8.81 -19.53
CA MET A 183 2.26 -9.56 -20.66
C MET A 183 2.08 -8.82 -21.99
N SER A 184 0.93 -8.18 -22.21
CA SER A 184 0.66 -7.43 -23.45
C SER A 184 1.60 -6.24 -23.64
N LYS A 185 1.94 -5.56 -22.55
CA LYS A 185 2.88 -4.43 -22.54
C LYS A 185 4.35 -4.86 -22.46
N LYS A 186 4.64 -6.15 -22.22
CA LYS A 186 5.99 -6.67 -21.94
C LYS A 186 6.69 -5.95 -20.79
N THR A 187 5.95 -5.62 -19.74
CA THR A 187 6.47 -4.91 -18.56
C THR A 187 6.19 -5.71 -17.30
N SER A 188 7.10 -5.68 -16.33
CA SER A 188 6.89 -6.21 -14.97
C SER A 188 6.43 -5.15 -13.96
N ARG A 189 6.47 -3.87 -14.37
CA ARG A 189 6.06 -2.70 -13.60
C ARG A 189 5.18 -1.82 -14.47
N ALA A 190 4.16 -1.22 -13.87
CA ALA A 190 3.32 -0.29 -14.59
C ALA A 190 2.69 0.73 -13.64
N ASN A 191 2.53 1.95 -14.14
CA ASN A 191 1.72 2.96 -13.47
C ASN A 191 0.25 2.72 -13.79
N ILE A 192 -0.60 2.69 -12.76
CA ILE A 192 -2.03 2.48 -12.91
C ILE A 192 -2.70 3.54 -13.79
N ASP A 193 -2.20 4.77 -13.76
CA ASP A 193 -2.75 5.91 -14.50
C ASP A 193 -2.50 5.81 -16.01
N GLN A 194 -1.49 5.01 -16.41
CA GLN A 194 -1.20 4.73 -17.82
C GLN A 194 -2.09 3.63 -18.40
N PHE A 195 -3.07 3.14 -17.62
CA PHE A 195 -4.06 2.19 -18.10
C PHE A 195 -5.36 2.90 -18.43
N GLU A 196 -5.56 3.20 -19.71
CA GLU A 196 -6.84 3.66 -20.24
C GLU A 196 -7.83 2.48 -20.26
N SER A 197 -8.47 2.21 -19.11
CA SER A 197 -9.55 1.24 -19.01
C SER A 197 -10.83 1.93 -18.60
N HIS A 198 -11.87 1.83 -19.43
CA HIS A 198 -13.22 2.32 -19.12
C HIS A 198 -13.89 1.52 -17.99
N PHE A 199 -13.29 0.41 -17.58
CA PHE A 199 -13.77 -0.49 -16.54
C PHE A 199 -12.69 -0.72 -15.47
N PRO A 200 -13.06 -1.07 -14.23
CA PRO A 200 -12.07 -1.45 -13.22
C PRO A 200 -11.17 -2.60 -13.71
N LEU A 201 -9.88 -2.53 -13.34
CA LEU A 201 -8.91 -3.57 -13.72
C LEU A 201 -9.29 -4.92 -13.12
N ILE A 202 -9.64 -4.94 -11.83
CA ILE A 202 -10.14 -6.13 -11.14
C ILE A 202 -11.67 -6.11 -11.18
N LYS A 203 -12.25 -7.15 -11.75
CA LYS A 203 -13.69 -7.33 -11.81
C LYS A 203 -14.18 -8.09 -10.58
N SER A 204 -14.67 -7.39 -9.56
CA SER A 204 -15.19 -7.98 -8.32
C SER A 204 -16.59 -8.60 -8.45
N TYR A 205 -17.08 -8.84 -9.67
CA TYR A 205 -18.42 -9.38 -9.95
C TYR A 205 -18.39 -10.43 -11.07
N GLY A 206 -19.34 -11.37 -11.01
CA GLY A 206 -19.46 -12.48 -11.97
C GLY A 206 -19.89 -12.06 -13.38
N SER A 207 -20.02 -13.04 -14.29
CA SER A 207 -20.57 -12.78 -15.63
C SER A 207 -22.05 -12.40 -15.56
N VAL A 208 -22.41 -11.31 -16.24
CA VAL A 208 -23.78 -10.77 -16.28
C VAL A 208 -24.76 -11.72 -16.97
N THR A 209 -24.25 -12.68 -17.76
CA THR A 209 -25.06 -13.59 -18.59
C THR A 209 -25.86 -14.62 -17.81
N ASN A 210 -25.36 -15.09 -16.66
CA ASN A 210 -25.97 -16.23 -15.96
C ASN A 210 -26.53 -15.91 -14.56
N SER A 211 -26.35 -14.69 -14.02
CA SER A 211 -27.01 -14.30 -12.77
C SER A 211 -26.92 -12.79 -12.51
N ARG A 212 -28.03 -12.17 -12.10
CA ARG A 212 -28.07 -10.87 -11.40
C ARG A 212 -27.46 -10.94 -9.99
N ARG A 213 -26.60 -11.92 -9.70
CA ARG A 213 -25.95 -12.13 -8.40
C ARG A 213 -24.44 -12.03 -8.57
N ASN A 214 -23.82 -11.37 -7.59
CA ASN A 214 -22.39 -11.11 -7.42
C ASN A 214 -21.54 -12.38 -7.20
N MET A 215 -21.84 -13.51 -7.84
CA MET A 215 -21.13 -14.78 -7.63
C MET A 215 -20.12 -15.01 -8.74
N ILE A 216 -18.86 -15.17 -8.36
CA ILE A 216 -17.76 -15.54 -9.26
C ILE A 216 -17.65 -17.07 -9.19
N PRO A 217 -17.75 -17.80 -10.31
CA PRO A 217 -17.50 -19.25 -10.32
C PRO A 217 -16.07 -19.54 -9.86
N GLN A 218 -15.87 -20.62 -9.11
CA GLN A 218 -14.53 -21.04 -8.64
C GLN A 218 -13.54 -21.27 -9.81
N SER A 219 -14.04 -21.61 -10.99
CA SER A 219 -13.23 -21.72 -12.22
C SER A 219 -12.62 -20.38 -12.65
N ASP A 220 -13.32 -19.27 -12.40
CA ASP A 220 -12.99 -17.94 -12.92
C ASP A 220 -12.41 -17.02 -11.85
N GLU A 221 -12.37 -17.49 -10.61
CA GLU A 221 -11.92 -16.76 -9.43
C GLU A 221 -10.39 -16.62 -9.39
N PHE A 222 -9.92 -15.39 -9.17
CA PHE A 222 -8.53 -15.07 -8.84
C PHE A 222 -8.48 -14.29 -7.55
N ASN A 223 -7.49 -14.59 -6.71
CA ASN A 223 -7.31 -13.97 -5.41
C ASN A 223 -6.06 -13.10 -5.43
N PHE A 224 -6.24 -11.82 -5.15
CA PHE A 224 -5.18 -10.81 -5.13
C PHE A 224 -4.89 -10.40 -3.69
N MET A 225 -3.64 -10.55 -3.27
CA MET A 225 -3.13 -9.99 -2.03
C MET A 225 -2.30 -8.75 -2.34
N ILE A 226 -2.79 -7.59 -1.92
CA ILE A 226 -2.25 -6.29 -2.28
C ILE A 226 -1.55 -5.70 -1.06
N TYR A 227 -0.27 -5.39 -1.20
CA TYR A 227 0.52 -4.65 -0.20
C TYR A 227 0.82 -3.26 -0.72
N TYR A 228 0.56 -2.23 0.06
CA TYR A 228 0.80 -0.85 -0.35
C TYR A 228 1.11 0.03 0.85
N VAL A 229 1.85 1.11 0.61
CA VAL A 229 2.05 2.15 1.61
C VAL A 229 0.83 3.05 1.64
N GLY A 230 0.22 3.17 2.81
CA GLY A 230 -0.85 4.14 2.99
C GLY A 230 -0.25 5.53 3.06
N ARG A 231 -0.70 6.39 2.14
CA ARG A 231 -0.35 7.80 2.18
C ARG A 231 -1.14 8.51 3.27
N THR A 232 -0.45 9.31 4.07
CA THR A 232 -0.99 10.64 4.41
C THR A 232 -0.69 11.50 3.19
N ILE A 233 -1.71 12.00 2.48
CA ILE A 233 -1.50 12.83 1.28
C ILE A 233 -0.43 13.90 1.57
N PRO A 234 0.54 14.14 0.66
CA PRO A 234 1.60 15.13 0.89
C PRO A 234 0.98 16.47 1.23
N THR A 235 1.31 16.98 2.42
CA THR A 235 0.77 18.24 2.95
C THR A 235 1.10 19.42 2.04
N GLU A 236 2.20 19.36 1.30
CA GLU A 236 2.68 20.39 0.37
C GLU A 236 1.74 20.65 -0.82
N ARG A 237 0.93 19.64 -1.19
CA ARG A 237 -0.05 19.74 -2.28
C ARG A 237 -1.40 20.26 -1.80
N MET A 238 -1.61 20.36 -0.48
CA MET A 238 -2.85 20.78 0.15
C MET A 238 -3.00 22.31 0.18
N ARG A 239 -3.07 22.93 -1.01
CA ARG A 239 -3.08 24.41 -1.18
C ARG A 239 -4.48 25.04 -1.22
N GLY A 240 -5.53 24.23 -1.03
CA GLY A 240 -6.93 24.63 -1.11
C GLY A 240 -7.38 25.07 -2.51
N ASN A 241 -6.66 24.66 -3.57
CA ASN A 241 -7.01 25.03 -4.93
C ASN A 241 -7.99 24.02 -5.53
N LYS A 242 -9.25 24.43 -5.59
CA LYS A 242 -10.37 23.63 -6.10
C LYS A 242 -10.07 22.87 -7.40
N ARG A 243 -9.44 23.50 -8.40
CA ARG A 243 -9.23 22.86 -9.71
C ARG A 243 -8.20 21.73 -9.65
N ASN A 244 -7.16 21.90 -8.84
CA ASN A 244 -6.12 20.88 -8.68
C ASN A 244 -6.64 19.77 -7.77
N ASP A 245 -7.27 20.14 -6.67
CA ASP A 245 -7.84 19.20 -5.70
C ASP A 245 -8.90 18.30 -6.35
N GLU A 246 -9.80 18.86 -7.18
CA GLU A 246 -10.81 18.07 -7.91
C GLU A 246 -10.20 17.09 -8.92
N ARG A 247 -9.04 17.41 -9.53
CA ARG A 247 -8.33 16.48 -10.42
C ARG A 247 -7.76 15.29 -9.65
N GLU A 248 -7.34 15.53 -8.42
CA GLU A 248 -6.83 14.50 -7.50
C GLU A 248 -7.96 13.77 -6.74
N GLY A 249 -9.23 14.09 -7.05
CA GLY A 249 -10.41 13.47 -6.41
C GLY A 249 -10.77 14.05 -5.04
N ILE A 250 -10.19 15.18 -4.64
CA ILE A 250 -10.52 15.91 -3.41
C ILE A 250 -11.59 16.94 -3.73
N PHE A 251 -12.83 16.60 -3.40
CA PHE A 251 -13.96 17.51 -3.66
C PHE A 251 -14.10 18.58 -2.58
N HIS A 252 -14.52 19.77 -3.00
CA HIS A 252 -14.75 20.92 -2.13
C HIS A 252 -16.19 20.98 -1.62
N TYR A 253 -16.36 20.95 -0.31
CA TYR A 253 -17.63 21.01 0.40
C TYR A 253 -17.77 22.39 1.03
N GLN A 254 -18.85 23.09 0.70
CA GLN A 254 -19.17 24.39 1.28
C GLN A 254 -20.61 24.40 1.80
N ILE A 255 -20.81 24.96 2.98
CA ILE A 255 -22.14 25.23 3.54
C ILE A 255 -22.67 26.59 3.04
N GLY A 256 -23.98 26.70 2.87
CA GLY A 256 -24.65 27.97 2.52
C GLY A 256 -24.60 28.33 1.03
N ARG A 257 -24.23 27.40 0.14
CA ARG A 257 -24.43 27.57 -1.31
C ARG A 257 -25.91 27.41 -1.66
N ASP A 258 -26.34 28.13 -2.69
CA ASP A 258 -27.67 28.03 -3.30
C ASP A 258 -27.88 26.70 -4.05
N SER A 259 -26.78 26.05 -4.45
CA SER A 259 -26.76 24.79 -5.18
C SER A 259 -25.59 23.90 -4.74
N GLY A 260 -25.79 22.58 -4.77
CA GLY A 260 -24.75 21.59 -4.45
C GLY A 260 -25.30 20.33 -3.77
N LEU A 261 -24.39 19.37 -3.51
CA LEU A 261 -24.74 18.13 -2.82
C LEU A 261 -24.89 18.31 -1.30
N VAL A 262 -24.22 19.32 -0.73
CA VAL A 262 -24.15 19.53 0.71
C VAL A 262 -25.40 20.21 1.22
N LYS A 263 -26.09 19.58 2.18
CA LYS A 263 -27.23 20.16 2.89
C LYS A 263 -26.78 20.89 4.14
N ASN A 264 -25.91 20.25 4.92
CA ASN A 264 -25.42 20.79 6.18
C ASN A 264 -24.05 20.21 6.54
N ILE A 265 -23.25 20.96 7.28
CA ILE A 265 -21.95 20.54 7.83
C ILE A 265 -21.92 20.92 9.31
N LYS A 266 -21.95 19.91 10.18
CA LYS A 266 -21.78 20.10 11.63
C LYS A 266 -20.32 19.85 12.00
N LEU A 267 -19.76 20.75 12.79
CA LEU A 267 -18.40 20.63 13.33
C LEU A 267 -18.48 20.29 14.82
N SER A 268 -17.89 19.17 15.23
CA SER A 268 -17.79 18.74 16.63
C SER A 268 -16.36 18.86 17.12
N LYS A 269 -16.16 19.54 18.26
CA LYS A 269 -14.84 19.68 18.87
C LYS A 269 -14.29 18.29 19.24
N THR A 270 -13.12 17.95 18.73
CA THR A 270 -12.40 16.74 19.15
C THR A 270 -11.82 16.98 20.54
N GLN A 271 -12.39 16.32 21.55
CA GLN A 271 -11.91 16.40 22.94
C GLN A 271 -10.92 15.27 23.20
N THR A 272 -9.64 15.54 22.98
CA THR A 272 -8.57 14.67 23.45
C THR A 272 -7.87 15.36 24.61
N PRO A 273 -8.01 14.88 25.86
CA PRO A 273 -7.31 15.48 27.00
C PRO A 273 -5.79 15.39 26.78
N GLY A 274 -5.05 16.45 27.09
CA GLY A 274 -3.59 16.50 26.96
C GLY A 274 -3.06 16.97 25.60
N LEU A 275 -3.90 17.06 24.55
CA LEU A 275 -3.43 17.38 23.21
C LEU A 275 -3.04 18.86 23.04
N GLN A 276 -3.63 19.75 23.84
CA GLN A 276 -3.31 21.19 23.80
C GLN A 276 -1.99 21.45 24.53
N GLU A 277 -1.75 20.70 25.60
CA GLU A 277 -0.55 20.74 26.43
C GLU A 277 0.66 20.21 25.65
N VAL A 278 0.52 19.09 24.94
CA VAL A 278 1.58 18.54 24.08
C VAL A 278 1.95 19.52 22.97
N ARG A 279 0.98 20.21 22.36
CA ARG A 279 1.25 21.23 21.33
C ARG A 279 1.98 22.44 21.90
N PHE A 280 1.59 22.88 23.10
CA PHE A 280 2.30 23.95 23.80
C PHE A 280 3.75 23.59 24.10
N GLU A 281 4.02 22.34 24.48
CA GLU A 281 5.37 21.85 24.74
C GLU A 281 6.21 21.77 23.44
N GLN A 282 5.61 21.35 22.33
CA GLN A 282 6.31 21.16 21.05
C GLN A 282 6.56 22.46 20.27
N GLU A 283 5.57 23.36 20.24
CA GLU A 283 5.58 24.55 19.36
C GLU A 283 5.97 25.84 20.12
N GLY A 284 6.00 25.82 21.45
CA GLY A 284 6.30 26.99 22.28
C GLY A 284 5.14 27.99 22.36
N TYR A 285 5.43 29.23 22.79
CA TYR A 285 4.43 30.28 22.94
C TYR A 285 4.17 31.00 21.61
N ASP A 286 3.16 30.56 20.85
CA ASP A 286 2.71 31.19 19.60
C ASP A 286 1.24 31.68 19.67
N GLY A 287 1.00 32.64 20.57
CA GLY A 287 -0.21 33.48 20.59
C GLY A 287 -1.56 32.73 20.50
N LEU A 288 -2.46 33.20 19.63
CA LEU A 288 -3.82 32.65 19.47
C LEU A 288 -3.86 31.30 18.74
N GLN A 289 -2.79 30.89 18.06
CA GLN A 289 -2.72 29.59 17.38
C GLN A 289 -2.66 28.44 18.40
N GLN A 290 -2.18 28.72 19.61
CA GLN A 290 -2.16 27.78 20.73
C GLN A 290 -3.56 27.35 21.21
N LEU A 291 -4.59 28.17 20.95
CA LEU A 291 -6.00 27.83 21.22
C LEU A 291 -6.66 27.06 20.08
N ARG A 292 -5.90 26.68 19.04
CA ARG A 292 -6.44 25.92 17.92
C ARG A 292 -7.01 24.60 18.40
N VAL A 293 -8.29 24.42 18.14
CA VAL A 293 -9.01 23.18 18.36
C VAL A 293 -9.29 22.55 17.01
N VAL A 294 -9.07 21.24 16.94
CA VAL A 294 -9.45 20.45 15.77
C VAL A 294 -10.92 20.04 15.91
N TYR A 295 -11.66 20.18 14.82
CA TYR A 295 -13.07 19.81 14.75
C TYR A 295 -13.26 18.67 13.78
N ASP A 296 -13.98 17.63 14.20
CA ASP A 296 -14.49 16.58 13.32
C ASP A 296 -15.73 17.10 12.57
N ALA A 297 -15.96 16.60 11.36
CA ALA A 297 -17.06 17.05 10.50
C ALA A 297 -18.08 15.94 10.25
N GLU A 298 -19.36 16.27 10.43
CA GLU A 298 -20.51 15.47 9.99
C GLU A 298 -21.23 16.22 8.88
N ILE A 299 -21.12 15.71 7.65
CA ILE A 299 -21.69 16.33 6.45
C ILE A 299 -22.95 15.56 6.07
N SER A 300 -24.08 16.24 6.12
CA SER A 300 -25.35 15.76 5.55
C SER A 300 -25.44 16.21 4.10
N SER A 301 -25.63 15.28 3.18
CA SER A 301 -25.68 15.53 1.74
C SER A 301 -26.81 14.77 1.05
N TYR A 302 -27.16 15.18 -0.17
CA TYR A 302 -27.91 14.34 -1.10
C TYR A 302 -27.08 13.09 -1.46
N ALA A 303 -27.73 12.06 -1.99
CA ALA A 303 -27.09 10.80 -2.35
C ALA A 303 -25.76 11.00 -3.08
N ASN A 304 -24.67 10.65 -2.39
CA ASN A 304 -23.32 10.74 -2.90
C ASN A 304 -22.62 9.41 -2.68
N ILE A 305 -22.70 8.51 -3.66
CA ILE A 305 -22.21 7.13 -3.54
C ILE A 305 -20.67 7.07 -3.65
N ASN A 306 -20.04 8.17 -4.08
CA ASN A 306 -18.60 8.24 -4.31
C ASN A 306 -17.79 8.63 -3.06
N THR A 307 -18.41 8.67 -1.88
CA THR A 307 -17.74 9.00 -0.61
C THR A 307 -17.34 7.73 0.11
N PHE A 308 -16.10 7.30 -0.09
CA PHE A 308 -15.56 6.10 0.57
C PHE A 308 -14.68 6.47 1.77
N PRO A 309 -14.66 5.63 2.83
CA PRO A 309 -13.65 5.76 3.88
C PRO A 309 -12.23 5.77 3.30
N GLY A 310 -11.40 6.70 3.78
CA GLY A 310 -10.03 6.94 3.28
C GLY A 310 -9.93 8.02 2.20
N CYS A 311 -11.03 8.43 1.57
CA CYS A 311 -11.04 9.55 0.64
C CYS A 311 -10.90 10.89 1.40
N TYR A 312 -10.23 11.85 0.78
CA TYR A 312 -10.05 13.18 1.33
C TYR A 312 -11.05 14.16 0.70
N ILE A 313 -11.51 15.10 1.51
CA ILE A 313 -12.41 16.18 1.12
C ILE A 313 -11.88 17.49 1.68
N PHE A 314 -12.19 18.59 1.01
CA PHE A 314 -11.84 19.92 1.49
C PHE A 314 -13.10 20.64 1.96
N ILE A 315 -13.13 21.12 3.20
CA ILE A 315 -14.24 21.93 3.72
C ILE A 315 -13.85 23.40 3.62
N GLU A 316 -14.58 24.14 2.78
CA GLU A 316 -14.35 25.57 2.55
C GLU A 316 -14.82 26.39 3.76
N PRO A 317 -13.91 27.11 4.46
CA PRO A 317 -14.28 27.89 5.64
C PRO A 317 -15.16 29.11 5.32
N LYS A 318 -15.15 29.57 4.06
CA LYS A 318 -15.94 30.72 3.59
C LYS A 318 -17.45 30.57 3.83
N GLY A 319 -17.95 29.33 3.90
CA GLY A 319 -19.36 29.08 4.24
C GLY A 319 -19.74 29.49 5.66
N TYR A 320 -18.79 29.48 6.60
CA TYR A 320 -19.03 29.84 8.01
C TYR A 320 -18.83 31.33 8.29
N ALA A 321 -17.87 31.95 7.62
CA ALA A 321 -17.55 33.36 7.80
C ALA A 321 -17.25 34.04 6.45
N PRO A 322 -18.29 34.41 5.69
CA PRO A 322 -18.12 34.92 4.31
C PRO A 322 -17.47 36.30 4.25
N ARG A 323 -17.47 37.07 5.35
CA ARG A 323 -16.98 38.47 5.41
C ARG A 323 -15.55 38.59 5.93
N THR A 324 -14.93 37.48 6.32
CA THR A 324 -13.62 37.47 6.97
C THR A 324 -12.52 37.21 5.95
N SER A 325 -11.51 38.06 5.91
CA SER A 325 -10.29 37.87 5.10
C SER A 325 -9.22 37.03 5.80
N LEU A 326 -9.43 36.69 7.08
CA LEU A 326 -8.55 35.81 7.85
C LEU A 326 -8.64 34.37 7.34
N GLU A 327 -7.49 33.71 7.31
CA GLU A 327 -7.39 32.31 6.95
C GLU A 327 -7.83 31.41 8.13
N LEU A 328 -9.09 31.02 8.12
CA LEU A 328 -9.72 30.29 9.24
C LEU A 328 -9.24 28.82 9.38
N THR A 329 -8.62 28.27 8.34
CA THR A 329 -8.03 26.92 8.37
C THR A 329 -6.91 26.80 9.40
N LYS A 330 -6.14 27.88 9.60
CA LYS A 330 -5.10 28.00 10.64
C LYS A 330 -5.65 27.85 12.05
N TYR A 331 -6.91 28.27 12.26
CA TYR A 331 -7.61 28.14 13.54
C TYR A 331 -8.40 26.82 13.68
N GLY A 332 -8.27 25.89 12.72
CA GLY A 332 -8.93 24.59 12.74
C GLY A 332 -10.38 24.59 12.23
N ILE A 333 -10.83 25.69 11.64
CA ILE A 333 -12.15 25.78 11.01
C ILE A 333 -11.97 25.55 9.50
N GLY A 334 -12.47 24.42 9.00
CA GLY A 334 -12.28 24.01 7.62
C GLY A 334 -10.88 23.44 7.34
N GLY A 335 -10.55 23.26 6.07
CA GLY A 335 -9.31 22.60 5.63
C GLY A 335 -9.57 21.20 5.07
N TYR A 336 -8.55 20.34 5.14
CA TYR A 336 -8.60 18.98 4.62
C TYR A 336 -9.08 18.00 5.67
N TYR A 337 -10.03 17.16 5.27
CA TYR A 337 -10.64 16.12 6.09
C TYR A 337 -10.54 14.77 5.38
N MET A 338 -10.35 13.70 6.16
CA MET A 338 -10.42 12.33 5.66
C MET A 338 -11.74 11.71 6.10
N ILE A 339 -12.46 11.12 5.15
CA ILE A 339 -13.69 10.38 5.42
C ILE A 339 -13.33 9.12 6.21
N VAL A 340 -13.94 8.95 7.37
CA VAL A 340 -13.77 7.76 8.21
C VAL A 340 -14.95 6.80 8.04
N LYS A 341 -16.14 7.35 7.78
CA LYS A 341 -17.36 6.58 7.59
C LYS A 341 -18.29 7.31 6.64
N SER A 342 -18.95 6.56 5.76
CA SER A 342 -20.01 7.06 4.90
C SER A 342 -21.23 6.17 5.05
N GLU A 343 -22.39 6.78 5.29
CA GLU A 343 -23.68 6.12 5.42
C GLU A 343 -24.61 6.60 4.32
N HIS A 344 -25.21 5.68 3.57
CA HIS A 344 -26.13 5.99 2.49
C HIS A 344 -27.51 5.41 2.82
N LEU A 345 -28.55 6.25 2.74
CA LEU A 345 -29.93 5.85 2.99
C LEU A 345 -30.76 6.04 1.71
N PHE A 346 -31.28 4.93 1.20
CA PHE A 346 -32.20 4.91 0.05
C PHE A 346 -33.56 4.36 0.49
N ALA A 347 -34.60 5.18 0.35
CA ALA A 347 -35.99 4.81 0.60
C ALA A 347 -36.91 5.52 -0.43
N PRO A 348 -38.19 5.12 -0.57
CA PRO A 348 -39.11 5.80 -1.46
C PRO A 348 -39.17 7.31 -1.16
N GLY A 349 -38.74 8.14 -2.12
CA GLY A 349 -38.67 9.60 -1.98
C GLY A 349 -37.52 10.14 -1.11
N LYS A 350 -36.60 9.29 -0.64
CA LYS A 350 -35.46 9.72 0.20
C LYS A 350 -34.15 9.10 -0.28
N ALA A 351 -33.18 9.94 -0.59
CA ALA A 351 -31.85 9.55 -1.04
C ALA A 351 -30.82 10.48 -0.40
N ASP A 352 -30.33 10.08 0.78
CA ASP A 352 -29.49 10.90 1.64
C ASP A 352 -28.15 10.20 1.93
N SER A 353 -27.11 10.99 2.17
CA SER A 353 -25.79 10.47 2.57
C SER A 353 -25.22 11.28 3.72
N ILE A 354 -24.75 10.58 4.74
CA ILE A 354 -24.10 11.15 5.92
C ILE A 354 -22.63 10.74 5.89
N ILE A 355 -21.75 11.73 5.87
CA ILE A 355 -20.31 11.54 5.78
C ILE A 355 -19.70 12.00 7.10
N HIS A 356 -19.01 11.08 7.78
CA HIS A 356 -18.21 11.39 8.97
C HIS A 356 -16.76 11.51 8.55
N ALA A 357 -16.18 12.68 8.78
CA ALA A 357 -14.81 12.98 8.38
C ALA A 357 -14.01 13.56 9.56
N LYS A 358 -12.74 13.18 9.65
CA LYS A 358 -11.80 13.69 10.64
C LYS A 358 -10.86 14.68 9.99
N TRP A 359 -10.54 15.76 10.70
CA TRP A 359 -9.61 16.76 10.21
C TRP A 359 -8.19 16.17 10.08
N VAL A 360 -7.51 16.53 9.00
CA VAL A 360 -6.15 16.06 8.69
C VAL A 360 -5.16 17.21 8.66
N ASN A 361 -5.45 18.24 7.85
CA ASN A 361 -4.49 19.32 7.63
C ASN A 361 -5.16 20.67 7.31
N GLN A 362 -4.42 21.75 7.53
CA GLN A 362 -4.77 23.09 7.06
C GLN A 362 -4.35 23.29 5.61
N ILE A 363 -4.69 24.46 5.07
CA ILE A 363 -4.06 24.93 3.83
C ILE A 363 -2.59 25.18 4.16
N ASP A 364 -1.70 24.62 3.36
CA ASP A 364 -0.27 24.84 3.49
C ASP A 364 0.10 26.25 3.02
N ASP A 365 0.91 26.96 3.82
CA ASP A 365 1.33 28.33 3.52
C ASP A 365 2.68 28.26 2.77
N PRO A 366 2.74 28.61 1.47
CA PRO A 366 3.96 28.49 0.67
C PRO A 366 5.11 29.38 1.18
N ASN A 367 4.83 30.35 2.06
CA ASN A 367 5.85 31.20 2.67
C ASN A 367 6.38 30.65 4.01
N GLN A 368 5.76 29.59 4.54
CA GLN A 368 6.20 28.96 5.76
C GLN A 368 7.32 27.97 5.40
N GLN A 369 8.55 28.47 5.32
CA GLN A 369 9.72 27.61 5.14
C GLN A 369 9.70 26.51 6.19
N ILE A 370 9.67 25.24 5.75
CA ILE A 370 9.95 24.11 6.62
C ILE A 370 11.34 24.37 7.18
N THR A 371 11.40 24.83 8.42
CA THR A 371 12.69 25.04 9.07
C THR A 371 13.21 23.65 9.33
N TYR A 372 14.08 23.18 8.44
CA TYR A 372 14.91 22.03 8.71
C TYR A 372 15.68 22.39 9.97
N VAL A 373 15.28 21.83 11.10
CA VAL A 373 16.07 21.89 12.32
C VAL A 373 17.14 20.84 12.08
N PRO A 374 18.39 21.21 11.69
CA PRO A 374 19.47 20.25 11.75
C PRO A 374 19.45 19.68 13.15
N ALA A 375 19.58 18.35 13.28
CA ALA A 375 19.74 17.72 14.58
C ALA A 375 20.80 18.53 15.32
N THR A 376 20.37 19.31 16.30
CA THR A 376 21.28 20.16 17.04
C THR A 376 22.29 19.21 17.64
N THR A 377 23.57 19.57 17.54
CA THR A 377 24.61 19.02 18.40
C THR A 377 24.16 19.24 19.84
N SER A 378 23.38 18.31 20.37
CA SER A 378 23.17 18.18 21.79
C SER A 378 24.56 17.93 22.34
N THR A 379 25.08 18.90 23.08
CA THR A 379 26.24 18.75 23.95
C THR A 379 25.89 17.85 25.14
N GLU A 380 25.29 16.70 24.86
CA GLU A 380 25.11 15.57 25.75
C GLU A 380 25.47 14.31 24.96
N PRO A 381 26.33 13.43 25.49
CA PRO A 381 26.79 12.25 24.77
C PRO A 381 25.66 11.23 24.74
N THR A 382 24.78 11.33 23.76
CA THR A 382 23.90 10.22 23.39
C THR A 382 24.51 9.48 22.20
N ASP A 383 24.80 8.23 22.48
CA ASP A 383 25.51 7.22 21.70
C ASP A 383 24.70 6.76 20.46
N THR A 384 24.42 7.66 19.50
CA THR A 384 23.52 7.32 18.37
C THR A 384 24.01 7.68 16.97
N THR A 385 25.13 8.36 16.80
CA THR A 385 25.75 8.47 15.47
C THR A 385 26.63 7.25 15.23
N ASN A 386 26.07 6.22 14.60
CA ASN A 386 26.84 5.06 14.18
C ASN A 386 27.92 5.52 13.18
N PRO A 387 29.22 5.50 13.52
CA PRO A 387 30.29 6.05 12.67
C PRO A 387 30.40 5.33 11.32
N ARG A 388 29.72 4.18 11.17
CA ARG A 388 29.62 3.47 9.90
C ARG A 388 28.76 4.21 8.86
N CYS A 389 27.75 5.01 9.25
CA CYS A 389 26.81 5.59 8.28
C CYS A 389 27.40 6.75 7.45
N GLY A 390 28.28 7.59 8.02
CA GLY A 390 28.95 8.67 7.27
C GLY A 390 29.87 8.17 6.13
N ILE A 391 30.35 6.92 6.24
CA ILE A 391 31.20 6.27 5.22
C ILE A 391 30.36 5.77 4.04
N TYR A 392 29.08 5.46 4.22
CA TYR A 392 28.21 4.94 3.16
C TYR A 392 27.56 6.03 2.30
N VAL A 393 27.28 7.22 2.83
CA VAL A 393 26.70 8.35 2.06
C VAL A 393 27.65 8.83 0.95
N GLN A 394 28.96 8.84 1.21
CA GLN A 394 29.96 9.15 0.18
C GLN A 394 30.08 8.04 -0.88
N ARG A 395 29.77 6.80 -0.52
CA ARG A 395 29.82 5.64 -1.43
C ARG A 395 28.56 5.51 -2.29
N SER A 396 27.38 5.87 -1.78
CA SER A 396 26.13 5.87 -2.56
C SER A 396 26.09 6.97 -3.60
N ALA A 397 26.64 8.15 -3.30
CA ALA A 397 26.81 9.23 -4.29
C ALA A 397 27.73 8.80 -5.44
N ALA A 398 28.84 8.12 -5.15
CA ALA A 398 29.74 7.56 -6.16
C ALA A 398 29.09 6.41 -6.97
N ALA A 399 28.29 5.55 -6.33
CA ALA A 399 27.56 4.48 -7.00
C ALA A 399 26.42 4.98 -7.90
N ALA A 400 25.79 6.11 -7.55
CA ALA A 400 24.79 6.76 -8.40
C ALA A 400 25.41 7.34 -9.68
N GLU A 401 26.62 7.92 -9.59
CA GLU A 401 27.38 8.37 -10.75
C GLU A 401 27.79 7.18 -11.65
N GLU A 402 28.26 6.06 -11.08
CA GLU A 402 28.57 4.83 -11.84
C GLU A 402 27.34 4.16 -12.48
N ALA A 403 26.20 4.12 -11.77
CA ALA A 403 24.96 3.53 -12.29
C ALA A 403 24.38 4.32 -13.47
N SER A 404 24.50 5.65 -13.46
CA SER A 404 24.10 6.50 -14.58
C SER A 404 24.91 6.24 -15.87
N GLY A 405 26.13 5.71 -15.74
CA GLY A 405 26.95 5.28 -16.87
C GLY A 405 26.62 3.88 -17.39
N LEU A 406 26.01 3.02 -16.55
CA LEU A 406 25.64 1.64 -16.89
C LEU A 406 24.30 1.53 -17.65
N ASP A 407 23.37 2.46 -17.43
CA ASP A 407 22.11 2.53 -18.18
C ASP A 407 22.34 2.88 -19.66
N ILE A 408 23.38 3.67 -19.98
CA ILE A 408 23.76 4.00 -21.36
C ILE A 408 24.29 2.75 -22.10
N VAL A 409 24.87 1.78 -21.39
CA VAL A 409 25.40 0.55 -22.00
C VAL A 409 24.29 -0.50 -22.20
N ARG A 410 23.28 -0.54 -21.32
CA ARG A 410 22.16 -1.50 -21.43
C ARG A 410 21.23 -1.24 -22.61
N GLU A 411 21.00 0.00 -23.02
CA GLU A 411 20.24 0.31 -24.25
C GLU A 411 20.98 -0.09 -25.54
N SER A 412 22.32 -0.16 -25.52
CA SER A 412 23.12 -0.48 -26.71
C SER A 412 23.26 -1.98 -27.02
N LEU A 413 22.87 -2.87 -26.09
CA LEU A 413 23.03 -4.32 -26.21
C LEU A 413 21.73 -5.07 -26.53
N SER A 414 20.57 -4.38 -26.62
CA SER A 414 19.29 -5.01 -26.97
C SER A 414 18.95 -4.99 -28.48
N ASP A 415 19.82 -4.42 -29.32
CA ASP A 415 19.60 -4.29 -30.77
C ASP A 415 20.44 -5.27 -31.63
N SER A 416 21.02 -6.31 -31.03
CA SER A 416 21.69 -7.38 -31.79
C SER A 416 21.55 -8.73 -31.08
N ASP A 417 20.45 -9.43 -31.36
CA ASP A 417 20.39 -10.86 -31.74
C ASP A 417 18.95 -11.31 -32.02
#